data_AF-Q3HNN7-F1
#
_entry.id   AF-Q3HNN7-F1
#
_cell.length_a   1.000
_cell.length_b   1.000
_cell.length_c   1.000
_cell.angle_alpha   90.00
_cell.angle_beta   90.00
_cell.angle_gamma   90.00
#
_symmetry.space_group_name_H-M   'P 1'
#
loop_
_entity.id
_entity.type
_entity.pdbx_description
1 polymer ?
#
loop_
_entity_poly.entity_id
_entity_poly.type
_entity_poly.pdbx_seq_one_letter_code
_entity_poly.pdbx_strand_id
1 'polypeptide(L)'
;LLVTVTVRLDETTRRALINDLLETSASPGESEILRAVEVTIVVHDDIIPWRYPAKRELQFGEWQRNDILAGIFEPATIDIDLAILLTKAREHSVALVGPAAEELFDPVPEQDLFEALNETLTLWNSPPDWAGDERNVVLTLSRIWYSAVTGKIAPKDVAADWAME
;
A
#
# COMPACT_ATOMS: atom_id res chain seq x y z
N LEU A 1 -6.39 -3.34 2.93
CA LEU A 1 -7.12 -2.68 4.03
C LEU A 1 -6.27 -1.52 4.54
N LEU A 2 -6.87 -0.37 4.78
CA LEU A 2 -6.22 0.76 5.45
C LEU A 2 -6.83 0.91 6.84
N VAL A 3 -6.01 0.93 7.88
CA VAL A 3 -6.44 1.10 9.27
C VAL A 3 -5.80 2.35 9.84
N THR A 4 -6.59 3.17 10.51
CA THR A 4 -6.10 4.39 11.18
C THR A 4 -6.26 4.22 12.68
N VAL A 5 -5.18 4.45 13.43
CA VAL A 5 -5.18 4.43 14.89
C VAL A 5 -4.79 5.80 15.45
N THR A 6 -5.20 6.10 16.67
CA THR A 6 -4.81 7.36 17.35
C THR A 6 -3.53 7.23 18.15
N VAL A 7 -3.07 6.01 18.43
CA VAL A 7 -1.86 5.73 19.20
C VAL A 7 -1.05 4.64 18.51
N ARG A 8 0.28 4.73 18.63
CA ARG A 8 1.20 3.71 18.12
C ARG A 8 0.98 2.37 18.79
N LEU A 9 1.22 1.30 18.05
CA LEU A 9 1.11 -0.05 18.59
C LEU A 9 2.34 -0.33 19.43
N ASP A 10 2.14 -0.85 20.64
CA ASP A 10 3.23 -1.48 21.36
C ASP A 10 3.65 -2.78 20.64
N GLU A 11 4.87 -3.24 20.90
CA GLU A 11 5.43 -4.42 20.22
C GLU A 11 4.67 -5.71 20.50
N THR A 12 4.02 -5.84 21.66
CA THR A 12 3.21 -7.02 21.98
C THR A 12 1.97 -7.05 21.11
N THR A 13 1.25 -5.93 21.03
CA THR A 13 0.07 -5.75 20.19
C THR A 13 0.41 -5.91 18.70
N ARG A 14 1.51 -5.29 18.24
CA ARG A 14 2.00 -5.39 16.86
C ARG A 14 2.20 -6.85 16.44
N ARG A 15 2.93 -7.62 17.25
CA ARG A 15 3.24 -9.02 16.96
C ARG A 15 2.00 -9.91 17.00
N ALA A 16 1.13 -9.72 17.99
CA ALA A 16 -0.13 -10.45 18.08
C ALA A 16 -0.97 -10.23 16.82
N LEU A 17 -1.15 -8.97 16.42
CA LEU A 17 -1.93 -8.64 15.22
C LEU A 17 -1.35 -9.25 13.94
N ILE A 18 -0.02 -9.20 13.75
CA ILE A 18 0.61 -9.78 12.56
C ILE A 18 0.41 -11.30 12.51
N ASN A 19 0.51 -11.99 13.64
CA ASN A 19 0.26 -13.43 13.71
C ASN A 19 -1.21 -13.77 13.43
N ASP A 20 -2.15 -13.01 13.99
CA ASP A 20 -3.58 -13.20 13.72
C ASP A 20 -3.91 -12.96 12.23
N LEU A 21 -3.23 -12.00 11.58
CA LEU A 21 -3.36 -11.76 10.14
C LEU A 21 -2.81 -12.92 9.31
N LEU A 22 -1.72 -13.55 9.72
CA LEU A 22 -1.19 -14.75 9.04
C LEU A 22 -2.17 -15.92 9.02
N GLU A 23 -2.98 -16.08 10.08
CA GLU A 23 -3.98 -17.15 10.19
C GLU A 23 -5.20 -16.90 9.30
N THR A 24 -5.45 -15.64 8.93
CA THR A 24 -6.63 -15.22 8.15
C THR A 24 -6.32 -14.91 6.68
N SER A 25 -5.06 -15.05 6.28
CA SER A 25 -4.55 -14.74 4.95
C SER A 25 -3.81 -15.95 4.36
N ALA A 26 -3.82 -16.09 3.04
CA ALA A 26 -3.10 -17.13 2.32
C ALA A 26 -2.47 -16.57 1.05
N SER A 27 -1.33 -17.11 0.62
CA SER A 27 -0.70 -16.68 -0.63
C SER A 27 -1.66 -16.90 -1.81
N PRO A 28 -1.58 -16.06 -2.86
CA PRO A 28 -2.46 -16.21 -4.02
C PRO A 28 -2.39 -17.63 -4.61
N GLY A 29 -3.54 -18.33 -4.62
CA GLY A 29 -3.67 -19.69 -5.16
C GLY A 29 -3.42 -20.82 -4.16
N GLU A 30 -3.03 -20.54 -2.91
CA GLU A 30 -2.78 -21.57 -1.89
C GLU A 30 -4.04 -21.98 -1.09
N SER A 31 -5.15 -21.24 -1.24
CA SER A 31 -6.42 -21.56 -0.60
C SER A 31 -7.59 -21.32 -1.54
N GLU A 32 -8.60 -22.20 -1.47
CA GLU A 32 -9.88 -22.02 -2.17
C GLU A 32 -10.83 -21.05 -1.44
N ILE A 33 -10.57 -20.77 -0.15
CA ILE A 33 -11.44 -19.98 0.72
C ILE A 33 -10.79 -18.65 1.09
N LEU A 34 -9.51 -18.69 1.46
CA LEU A 34 -8.76 -17.51 1.89
C LEU A 34 -8.13 -16.81 0.69
N ARG A 35 -8.07 -15.48 0.76
CA ARG A 35 -7.33 -14.64 -0.19
C ARG A 35 -6.14 -14.01 0.54
N ALA A 36 -5.16 -13.56 -0.23
CA ALA A 36 -4.10 -12.70 0.28
C ALA A 36 -4.73 -11.40 0.80
N VAL A 37 -4.50 -11.11 2.08
CA VAL A 37 -4.87 -9.86 2.72
C VAL A 37 -3.65 -8.96 2.76
N GLU A 38 -3.87 -7.70 2.42
CA GLU A 38 -2.89 -6.64 2.65
C GLU A 38 -3.47 -5.66 3.67
N VAL A 39 -2.71 -5.31 4.70
CA VAL A 39 -3.11 -4.34 5.72
C VAL A 39 -2.01 -3.30 5.90
N THR A 40 -2.36 -2.03 5.73
CA THR A 40 -1.49 -0.90 6.10
C THR A 40 -2.14 -0.16 7.26
N ILE A 41 -1.37 0.06 8.33
CA ILE A 41 -1.80 0.81 9.51
C ILE A 41 -1.05 2.13 9.55
N VAL A 42 -1.78 3.22 9.75
CA VAL A 42 -1.24 4.56 9.97
C VAL A 42 -1.69 5.11 11.31
N VAL A 43 -0.85 5.94 11.93
CA VAL A 43 -1.25 6.72 13.10
C VAL A 43 -1.78 8.06 12.60
N HIS A 44 -2.98 8.45 13.01
CA HIS A 44 -3.66 9.64 12.53
C HIS A 44 -2.77 10.89 12.59
N ASP A 45 -2.08 11.11 13.72
CA ASP A 45 -1.21 12.27 13.94
C ASP A 45 0.11 12.21 13.16
N ASP A 46 0.48 11.04 12.64
CA ASP A 46 1.61 10.90 11.70
C ASP A 46 1.15 11.20 10.24
N ILE A 47 -0.15 11.38 9.99
CA ILE A 47 -0.74 11.71 8.68
C ILE A 47 -1.30 13.13 8.64
N ILE A 48 -1.89 13.63 9.73
CA ILE A 48 -2.57 14.93 9.76
C ILE A 48 -1.87 15.90 10.73
N PRO A 49 -1.41 17.08 10.27
CA PRO A 49 -1.48 17.57 8.89
C PRO A 49 -0.53 16.83 7.94
N TRP A 50 -0.92 16.72 6.66
CA TRP A 50 -0.16 15.98 5.65
C TRP A 50 1.28 16.50 5.47
N ARG A 51 2.22 15.54 5.39
CA ARG A 51 3.62 15.77 5.05
C ARG A 51 4.15 14.59 4.24
N TYR A 52 4.75 14.88 3.08
CA TYR A 52 5.38 13.88 2.25
C TYR A 52 6.88 13.73 2.57
N PRO A 53 7.42 12.50 2.61
CA PRO A 53 6.69 11.23 2.71
C PRO A 53 6.13 11.00 4.12
N ALA A 54 5.02 10.27 4.21
CA ALA A 54 4.36 9.97 5.47
C ALA A 54 4.91 8.70 6.12
N LYS A 55 4.51 8.43 7.37
CA LYS A 55 4.95 7.25 8.12
C LYS A 55 3.83 6.22 8.23
N ARG A 56 4.12 4.97 7.87
CA ARG A 56 3.26 3.83 8.23
C ARG A 56 3.69 3.22 9.56
N GLU A 57 2.71 2.84 10.35
CA GLU A 57 2.94 2.15 11.62
C GLU A 57 3.22 0.67 11.40
N LEU A 58 2.49 0.03 10.51
CA LEU A 58 2.61 -1.39 10.19
C LEU A 58 2.19 -1.64 8.73
N GLN A 59 2.82 -2.61 8.09
CA GLN A 59 2.32 -3.23 6.86
C GLN A 59 2.31 -4.74 7.05
N PHE A 60 1.29 -5.38 6.49
CA PHE A 60 1.17 -6.82 6.37
C PHE A 60 0.82 -7.16 4.93
N GLY A 61 1.51 -8.14 4.39
CA GLY A 61 1.17 -8.78 3.14
C GLY A 61 1.88 -10.12 2.99
N GLU A 62 1.37 -10.97 2.08
CA GLU A 62 1.89 -12.33 1.88
C GLU A 62 3.37 -12.38 1.47
N TRP A 63 3.88 -11.33 0.83
CA TRP A 63 5.31 -11.23 0.49
C TRP A 63 6.23 -11.21 1.72
N GLN A 64 5.70 -10.87 2.90
CA GLN A 64 6.43 -10.86 4.17
C GLN A 64 6.29 -12.16 4.96
N ARG A 65 5.50 -13.14 4.50
CA ARG A 65 5.14 -14.35 5.28
C ARG A 65 6.36 -15.07 5.84
N ASN A 66 7.40 -15.29 5.03
CA ASN A 66 8.60 -16.01 5.47
C ASN A 66 9.35 -15.27 6.58
N ASP A 67 9.46 -13.95 6.48
CA ASP A 67 10.11 -13.11 7.50
C ASP A 67 9.29 -13.12 8.79
N ILE A 68 7.97 -12.97 8.68
CA ILE A 68 7.07 -13.01 9.83
C ILE A 68 7.16 -14.36 10.55
N LEU A 69 7.16 -15.48 9.81
CA LEU A 69 7.33 -16.83 10.37
C LEU A 69 8.71 -17.03 11.03
N ALA A 70 9.74 -16.32 10.55
CA ALA A 70 11.06 -16.27 11.18
C ALA A 70 11.12 -15.31 12.39
N GLY A 71 10.02 -14.65 12.74
CA GLY A 71 9.94 -13.68 13.83
C GLY A 71 10.57 -12.32 13.49
N ILE A 72 10.75 -12.04 12.20
CA ILE A 72 11.27 -10.78 11.66
C ILE A 72 10.06 -9.91 11.29
N PHE A 73 9.92 -8.78 11.98
CA PHE A 73 8.83 -7.84 11.79
C PHE A 73 9.38 -6.50 11.36
N GLU A 74 8.79 -5.92 10.31
CA GLU A 74 9.16 -4.57 9.91
C GLU A 74 8.74 -3.54 10.97
N PRO A 75 9.65 -2.61 11.33
CA PRO A 75 9.29 -1.50 12.19
C PRO A 75 8.41 -0.50 11.43
N ALA A 76 7.81 0.43 12.18
CA ALA A 76 7.18 1.60 11.58
C ALA A 76 8.23 2.41 10.78
N THR A 77 7.93 2.73 9.53
CA THR A 77 8.86 3.35 8.59
C THR A 77 8.21 4.43 7.73
N ILE A 78 9.04 5.29 7.16
CA ILE A 78 8.63 6.21 6.10
C ILE A 78 8.26 5.41 4.86
N ASP A 79 7.15 5.78 4.22
CA ASP A 79 6.59 5.07 3.08
C ASP A 79 5.99 6.06 2.07
N ILE A 80 6.60 6.13 0.89
CA ILE A 80 6.20 7.00 -0.22
C ILE A 80 4.84 6.58 -0.80
N ASP A 81 4.48 5.29 -0.71
CA ASP A 81 3.25 4.75 -1.29
C ASP A 81 2.02 5.27 -0.55
N LEU A 82 2.17 5.84 0.65
CA LEU A 82 1.06 6.44 1.38
C LEU A 82 0.41 7.60 0.61
N ALA A 83 1.17 8.35 -0.19
CA ALA A 83 0.59 9.39 -1.06
C ALA A 83 -0.39 8.77 -2.07
N ILE A 84 0.00 7.65 -2.69
CA ILE A 84 -0.82 6.92 -3.66
C ILE A 84 -2.00 6.24 -2.94
N LEU A 85 -1.75 5.58 -1.81
CA LEU A 85 -2.73 4.81 -1.06
C LEU A 85 -3.84 5.72 -0.50
N LEU A 86 -3.50 6.86 0.10
CA LEU A 86 -4.48 7.79 0.64
C LEU A 86 -5.26 8.49 -0.46
N THR A 87 -4.63 8.85 -1.58
CA THR A 87 -5.34 9.37 -2.76
C THR A 87 -6.42 8.38 -3.21
N LYS A 88 -6.05 7.11 -3.42
CA LYS A 88 -6.99 6.05 -3.79
C LYS A 88 -8.08 5.84 -2.74
N ALA A 89 -7.71 5.85 -1.46
CA ALA A 89 -8.66 5.61 -0.38
C ALA A 89 -9.71 6.73 -0.32
N ARG A 90 -9.31 7.99 -0.50
CA ARG A 90 -10.26 9.12 -0.55
C ARG A 90 -11.18 9.04 -1.78
N GLU A 91 -10.68 8.66 -2.94
CA GLU A 91 -11.49 8.60 -4.17
C GLU A 91 -12.40 7.36 -4.23
N HIS A 92 -11.89 6.21 -3.79
CA HIS A 92 -12.49 4.91 -4.03
C HIS A 92 -12.28 3.94 -2.86
N SER A 93 -13.00 4.17 -1.74
CA SER A 93 -13.04 3.24 -0.61
C SER A 93 -14.44 3.04 -0.05
N VAL A 94 -14.55 2.02 0.81
CA VAL A 94 -15.73 1.76 1.64
C VAL A 94 -15.27 1.72 3.09
N ALA A 95 -15.85 2.56 3.95
CA ALA A 95 -15.58 2.52 5.38
C ALA A 95 -16.20 1.27 5.99
N LEU A 96 -15.35 0.34 6.44
CA LEU A 96 -15.81 -0.85 7.17
C LEU A 96 -16.17 -0.50 8.62
N VAL A 97 -15.42 0.43 9.21
CA VAL A 97 -15.61 0.96 10.57
C VAL A 97 -15.16 2.42 10.56
N GLY A 98 -15.92 3.30 11.22
CA GLY A 98 -15.60 4.72 11.32
C GLY A 98 -16.05 5.56 10.12
N PRO A 99 -15.57 6.81 10.01
CA PRO A 99 -15.95 7.73 8.93
C PRO A 99 -15.35 7.34 7.58
N ALA A 100 -15.85 7.96 6.51
CA ALA A 100 -15.27 7.82 5.18
C ALA A 100 -13.85 8.42 5.11
N ALA A 101 -13.01 7.90 4.23
CA ALA A 101 -11.63 8.36 4.10
C ALA A 101 -11.53 9.86 3.74
N GLU A 102 -12.47 10.39 2.96
CA GLU A 102 -12.52 11.80 2.59
C GLU A 102 -12.88 12.75 3.73
N GLU A 103 -13.51 12.23 4.79
CA GLU A 103 -13.80 12.97 6.03
C GLU A 103 -12.64 12.90 7.03
N LEU A 104 -11.87 11.81 6.98
CA LEU A 104 -10.77 11.56 7.91
C LEU A 104 -9.44 12.19 7.45
N PHE A 105 -9.21 12.25 6.14
CA PHE A 105 -7.95 12.69 5.57
C PHE A 105 -8.14 13.90 4.64
N ASP A 106 -7.23 14.87 4.77
CA ASP A 106 -7.07 15.93 3.78
C ASP A 106 -6.62 15.33 2.43
N PRO A 107 -6.97 15.96 1.29
CA PRO A 107 -6.42 15.56 0.00
C PRO A 107 -4.89 15.63 0.00
N VAL A 108 -4.24 14.58 -0.53
CA VAL A 108 -2.81 14.60 -0.83
C VAL A 108 -2.56 15.62 -1.95
N PRO A 109 -1.61 16.56 -1.82
CA PRO A 109 -1.25 17.46 -2.90
C PRO A 109 -0.81 16.69 -4.14
N GLU A 110 -1.26 17.14 -5.32
CA GLU A 110 -0.95 16.50 -6.60
C GLU A 110 0.56 16.35 -6.84
N GLN A 111 1.35 17.33 -6.41
CA GLN A 111 2.81 17.27 -6.48
C GLN A 111 3.39 16.09 -5.70
N ASP A 112 2.87 15.79 -4.50
CA ASP A 112 3.35 14.68 -3.67
C ASP A 112 2.93 13.33 -4.24
N LEU A 113 1.76 13.26 -4.88
CA LEU A 113 1.35 12.07 -5.64
C LEU A 113 2.31 11.81 -6.81
N PHE A 114 2.66 12.84 -7.58
CA PHE A 114 3.61 12.68 -8.68
C PHE A 114 5.02 12.36 -8.20
N GLU A 115 5.47 12.94 -7.09
CA GLU A 115 6.76 12.61 -6.49
C GLU A 115 6.79 11.14 -6.07
N ALA A 116 5.74 10.63 -5.41
CA ALA A 116 5.63 9.22 -5.06
C ALA A 116 5.71 8.31 -6.29
N LEU A 117 4.96 8.63 -7.35
CA LEU A 117 4.98 7.86 -8.60
C LEU A 117 6.39 7.87 -9.25
N ASN A 118 7.08 9.01 -9.21
CA ASN A 118 8.44 9.17 -9.73
C ASN A 118 9.45 8.36 -8.90
N GLU A 119 9.36 8.41 -7.57
CA GLU A 119 10.22 7.61 -6.68
C GLU A 119 9.97 6.10 -6.87
N THR A 120 8.72 5.65 -7.08
CA THR A 120 8.40 4.25 -7.39
C THR A 120 9.14 3.75 -8.65
N LEU A 121 9.31 4.60 -9.67
CA LEU A 121 10.05 4.22 -10.89
C LEU A 121 11.52 3.88 -10.62
N THR A 122 12.09 4.40 -9.54
CA THR A 122 13.48 4.17 -9.15
C THR A 122 13.68 2.86 -8.38
N LEU A 123 12.62 2.10 -8.08
CA LEU A 123 12.72 0.82 -7.37
C LEU A 123 13.31 -0.30 -8.23
N TRP A 124 13.12 -0.24 -9.55
CA TRP A 124 13.45 -1.31 -10.49
C TRP A 124 14.58 -0.87 -11.44
N ASN A 125 15.83 -1.10 -11.04
CA ASN A 125 17.01 -0.65 -11.79
C ASN A 125 17.75 -1.79 -12.50
N SER A 126 17.51 -3.02 -12.08
CA SER A 126 18.25 -4.19 -12.53
C SER A 126 17.40 -5.46 -12.55
N PRO A 127 17.74 -6.48 -13.36
CA PRO A 127 16.97 -7.72 -13.45
C PRO A 127 16.61 -8.40 -12.12
N PRO A 128 17.48 -8.41 -11.09
CA PRO A 128 17.12 -8.92 -9.76
C PRO A 128 15.93 -8.21 -9.10
N ASP A 129 15.70 -6.93 -9.39
CA ASP A 129 14.67 -6.12 -8.72
C ASP A 129 13.24 -6.52 -9.13
N TRP A 130 13.08 -7.14 -10.30
CA TRP A 130 11.78 -7.58 -10.83
C TRP A 130 11.70 -9.09 -11.08
N ALA A 131 12.75 -9.84 -10.77
CA ALA A 131 12.79 -11.28 -10.98
C ALA A 131 11.70 -11.98 -10.14
N GLY A 132 10.78 -12.68 -10.81
CA GLY A 132 9.64 -13.34 -10.18
C GLY A 132 8.42 -12.45 -9.96
N ASP A 133 8.49 -11.15 -10.28
CA ASP A 133 7.36 -10.21 -10.20
C ASP A 133 7.14 -9.42 -11.50
N GLU A 134 7.69 -9.89 -12.62
CA GLU A 134 7.82 -9.16 -13.89
C GLU A 134 6.46 -8.62 -14.38
N ARG A 135 5.42 -9.45 -14.30
CA ARG A 135 4.06 -9.08 -14.68
C ARG A 135 3.55 -7.90 -13.85
N ASN A 136 3.74 -7.93 -12.53
CA ASN A 136 3.25 -6.88 -11.66
C ASN A 136 4.04 -5.59 -11.84
N VAL A 137 5.35 -5.68 -12.05
CA VAL A 137 6.20 -4.52 -12.38
C VAL A 137 5.71 -3.85 -13.67
N VAL A 138 5.55 -4.61 -14.76
CA VAL A 138 5.05 -4.06 -16.04
C VAL A 138 3.70 -3.38 -15.86
N LEU A 139 2.75 -4.02 -15.18
CA LEU A 139 1.42 -3.45 -14.94
C LEU A 139 1.46 -2.21 -14.04
N THR A 140 2.38 -2.15 -13.08
CA THR A 140 2.57 -0.97 -12.24
C THR A 140 3.16 0.19 -13.05
N LEU A 141 4.13 -0.08 -13.93
CA LEU A 141 4.68 0.93 -14.85
C LEU A 141 3.60 1.50 -15.78
N SER A 142 2.71 0.67 -16.33
CA SER A 142 1.56 1.15 -17.11
C SER A 142 0.65 2.08 -16.31
N ARG A 143 0.40 1.76 -15.03
CA ARG A 143 -0.41 2.61 -14.14
C ARG A 143 0.27 3.92 -13.79
N ILE A 144 1.59 3.90 -13.56
CA ILE A 144 2.37 5.13 -13.33
C ILE A 144 2.28 6.03 -14.56
N TRP A 145 2.48 5.47 -15.76
CA TRP A 145 2.36 6.24 -17.00
C TRP A 145 0.95 6.81 -17.20
N TYR A 146 -0.09 5.99 -17.00
CA TYR A 146 -1.48 6.45 -17.05
C TYR A 146 -1.73 7.62 -16.09
N SER A 147 -1.25 7.50 -14.85
CA SER A 147 -1.46 8.51 -13.80
C SER A 147 -0.70 9.80 -14.13
N ALA A 148 0.53 9.69 -14.64
CA ALA A 148 1.34 10.82 -15.11
C ALA A 148 0.65 11.63 -16.23
N VAL A 149 -0.07 10.95 -17.14
CA VAL A 149 -0.75 11.62 -18.27
C VAL A 149 -2.12 12.16 -17.90
N THR A 150 -2.88 11.44 -17.07
CA THR A 150 -4.30 11.72 -16.86
C THR A 150 -4.62 12.38 -15.52
N GLY A 151 -3.68 12.36 -14.57
CA GLY A 151 -3.92 12.76 -13.18
C GLY A 151 -4.86 11.83 -12.42
N LYS A 152 -5.15 10.63 -12.95
CA LYS A 152 -6.09 9.66 -12.36
C LYS A 152 -5.43 8.34 -12.07
N ILE A 153 -5.93 7.63 -11.06
CA ILE A 153 -5.48 6.28 -10.73
C ILE A 153 -6.45 5.25 -11.33
N ALA A 154 -5.95 4.38 -12.19
CA ALA A 154 -6.73 3.30 -12.81
C ALA A 154 -6.40 1.91 -12.25
N PRO A 155 -7.27 0.91 -12.44
CA PRO A 155 -6.95 -0.52 -12.32
C PRO A 155 -5.82 -0.97 -13.27
N LYS A 156 -5.22 -2.15 -13.00
CA LYS A 156 -4.07 -2.69 -13.78
C LYS A 156 -4.44 -3.01 -15.23
N ASP A 157 -5.57 -3.66 -15.44
CA ASP A 157 -6.12 -3.99 -16.76
C ASP A 157 -6.41 -2.74 -17.58
N VAL A 158 -7.11 -1.76 -17.01
CA VAL A 158 -7.45 -0.50 -17.70
C VAL A 158 -6.19 0.28 -18.12
N ALA A 159 -5.20 0.37 -17.24
CA ALA A 159 -3.95 1.08 -17.58
C ALA A 159 -3.11 0.32 -18.60
N ALA A 160 -3.16 -1.01 -18.60
CA ALA A 160 -2.47 -1.83 -19.59
C ALA A 160 -3.11 -1.68 -20.98
N ASP A 161 -4.44 -1.74 -21.06
CA ASP A 161 -5.18 -1.53 -22.31
C ASP A 161 -4.89 -0.14 -22.88
N TRP A 162 -4.92 0.90 -22.04
CA TRP A 162 -4.58 2.27 -22.43
C TRP A 162 -3.14 2.40 -22.95
N ALA A 163 -2.16 1.69 -22.36
CA ALA A 163 -0.76 1.78 -22.76
C ALA A 163 -0.44 1.03 -24.07
N MET A 164 -1.36 0.18 -24.55
CA MET A 164 -1.21 -0.56 -25.81
C MET A 164 -1.80 0.18 -27.02
N GLU A 165 -2.62 1.22 -26.80
CA GLU A 165 -3.19 2.09 -27.84
C GLU A 165 -2.20 3.17 -28.31
#